data_AF-A0A7L4NRM9-F1
#
_entry.id   AF-A0A7L4NRM9-F1
#
_cell.length_a   1.000
_cell.length_b   1.000
_cell.length_c   1.000
_cell.angle_alpha   90.00
_cell.angle_beta   90.00
_cell.angle_gamma   90.00
#
_symmetry.space_group_name_H-M   'P 1'
#
loop_
_entity.id
_entity.type
_entity.pdbx_description
1 polymer ?
#
loop_
_entity_poly.entity_id
_entity_poly.type
_entity_poly.pdbx_seq_one_letter_code
_entity_poly.pdbx_strand_id
1 'polypeptide(L)'
;KDSCLLPALVALRVIFIPLFMLCNVQPRDYLPVIFSHDAWYIIFMIIFSVSNGYLASLCMCFGPKKVLAHEAETAGAVMAFFLSLGLALGAAVSFLFRILI
;
A
#
# COMPACT_ATOMS: atom_id res chain seq x y z
N LYS A 1 6.60 11.93 21.32
CA LYS A 1 7.83 11.26 20.85
C LYS A 1 7.50 10.61 19.52
N ASP A 2 7.90 11.28 18.45
CA ASP A 2 7.36 11.10 17.11
C ASP A 2 7.71 9.75 16.51
N SER A 3 6.74 8.85 16.50
CA SER A 3 6.89 7.48 16.01
C SER A 3 7.02 7.46 14.49
N CYS A 4 8.22 7.78 13.98
CA CYS A 4 8.61 7.64 12.57
C CYS A 4 8.47 6.19 12.06
N LEU A 5 8.27 5.23 12.97
CA LEU A 5 8.00 3.83 12.67
C LEU A 5 6.78 3.62 11.76
N LEU A 6 5.67 4.33 11.98
CA LEU A 6 4.47 4.20 11.15
C LEU A 6 4.74 4.60 9.68
N PRO A 7 5.23 5.82 9.39
CA PRO A 7 5.55 6.20 8.02
C PRO A 7 6.68 5.37 7.42
N ALA A 8 7.67 4.93 8.20
CA ALA A 8 8.72 4.04 7.72
C ALA A 8 8.17 2.67 7.27
N LEU A 9 7.27 2.07 8.06
CA LEU A 9 6.62 0.80 7.70
C LEU A 9 5.71 0.94 6.47
N VAL A 10 5.05 2.10 6.31
CA VAL A 10 4.28 2.39 5.09
C VAL A 10 5.20 2.51 3.87
N ALA A 11 6.32 3.22 3.98
CA ALA A 11 7.30 3.36 2.90
C ALA A 11 7.94 2.02 2.51
N LEU A 12 8.24 1.16 3.49
CA LEU A 12 8.80 -0.17 3.25
C LEU A 12 7.89 -1.00 2.34
N ARG A 13 6.57 -0.79 2.35
CA ARG A 13 5.64 -1.55 1.51
C ARG A 13 5.80 -1.32 0.01
N VAL A 14 6.49 -0.25 -0.41
CA VAL A 14 6.83 -0.03 -1.82
C VAL A 14 7.69 -1.17 -2.37
N ILE A 15 8.44 -1.88 -1.52
CA ILE A 15 9.23 -3.07 -1.93
C ILE A 15 8.36 -4.22 -2.45
N PHE A 16 7.09 -4.30 -2.06
CA PHE A 16 6.19 -5.34 -2.57
C PHE A 16 5.84 -5.13 -4.05
N ILE A 17 5.92 -3.91 -4.58
CA ILE A 17 5.66 -3.62 -5.99
C ILE A 17 6.61 -4.40 -6.91
N PRO A 18 7.96 -4.23 -6.82
CA PRO A 18 8.87 -5.01 -7.65
C PRO A 18 8.80 -6.51 -7.34
N LEU A 19 8.56 -6.91 -6.08
CA LEU A 19 8.37 -8.33 -5.74
C LEU A 19 7.18 -8.95 -6.48
N PHE A 20 6.04 -8.26 -6.56
CA PHE A 20 4.88 -8.72 -7.33
C PHE A 20 5.13 -8.72 -8.83
N MET A 21 5.85 -7.72 -9.37
CA MET A 21 6.24 -7.71 -10.80
C MET A 21 7.16 -8.89 -11.18
N LEU A 22 8.00 -9.35 -10.25
CA LEU A 22 8.91 -10.49 -10.45
C LEU A 22 8.25 -11.86 -10.22
N CYS A 23 7.01 -11.91 -9.70
CA CYS A 23 6.20 -13.13 -9.61
C CYS A 23 5.68 -13.55 -10.99
N ASN A 24 5.26 -14.81 -11.15
CA ASN A 24 4.82 -15.42 -12.42
C ASN A 24 3.45 -14.93 -12.96
N VAL A 25 3.33 -13.63 -13.28
CA VAL A 25 2.22 -13.06 -14.06
C VAL A 25 2.45 -13.23 -15.57
N GLN A 26 1.48 -13.75 -16.32
CA GLN A 26 1.53 -13.90 -17.78
C GLN A 26 0.30 -13.22 -18.42
N PRO A 27 0.38 -12.75 -19.69
CA PRO A 27 1.57 -12.64 -20.55
C PRO A 27 2.50 -11.50 -20.10
N ARG A 28 3.78 -11.55 -20.50
CA ARG A 28 4.81 -10.57 -20.13
C ARG A 28 5.76 -10.33 -21.31
N ASP A 29 6.20 -9.09 -21.47
CA ASP A 29 7.01 -8.67 -22.63
C ASP A 29 8.44 -8.25 -22.24
N TYR A 30 8.65 -7.68 -21.04
CA TYR A 30 9.93 -7.02 -20.70
C TYR A 30 10.68 -7.58 -19.47
N LEU A 31 10.03 -8.31 -18.54
CA LEU A 31 10.65 -8.75 -17.28
C LEU A 31 10.85 -10.28 -17.12
N PRO A 32 12.02 -10.75 -16.67
CA PRO A 32 12.25 -12.17 -16.38
C PRO A 32 11.47 -12.68 -15.16
N VAL A 33 11.06 -13.95 -15.17
CA VAL A 33 10.42 -14.62 -14.02
C VAL A 33 11.51 -15.07 -13.04
N ILE A 34 11.55 -14.47 -11.84
CA ILE A 34 12.43 -14.92 -10.76
C ILE A 34 11.68 -15.87 -9.82
N PHE A 35 10.43 -15.56 -9.52
CA PHE A 35 9.56 -16.38 -8.66
C PHE A 35 8.53 -17.11 -9.52
N SER A 36 8.88 -18.29 -10.00
CA SER A 36 8.06 -19.11 -10.90
C SER A 36 6.89 -19.83 -10.20
N HIS A 37 6.99 -20.05 -8.88
CA HIS A 37 5.96 -20.74 -8.10
C HIS A 37 4.97 -19.77 -7.46
N ASP A 38 3.66 -19.99 -7.67
CA ASP A 38 2.57 -19.16 -7.15
C ASP A 38 2.52 -19.04 -5.62
N ALA A 39 3.17 -19.95 -4.91
CA ALA A 39 3.28 -19.92 -3.45
C ALA A 39 3.95 -18.61 -2.98
N TRP A 40 4.96 -18.11 -3.71
CA TRP A 40 5.62 -16.84 -3.39
C TRP A 40 4.67 -15.66 -3.52
N TYR A 41 3.89 -15.62 -4.60
CA TYR A 41 2.87 -14.59 -4.80
C TYR A 41 1.85 -14.59 -3.66
N ILE A 42 1.35 -15.77 -3.27
CA ILE A 42 0.39 -15.90 -2.16
C ILE A 42 0.99 -15.41 -0.84
N ILE A 43 2.22 -15.81 -0.51
CA ILE A 43 2.90 -15.39 0.72
C ILE A 43 3.07 -13.87 0.76
N PHE A 44 3.56 -13.27 -0.34
CA PHE A 44 3.72 -11.82 -0.43
C PHE A 44 2.37 -11.09 -0.35
N MET A 45 1.32 -11.61 -0.97
CA MET A 45 -0.03 -11.06 -0.89
C MET A 45 -0.60 -11.08 0.52
N ILE A 46 -0.40 -12.17 1.27
CA ILE A 46 -0.82 -12.26 2.68
C ILE A 46 -0.12 -11.20 3.51
N ILE A 47 1.21 -11.11 3.42
CA ILE A 47 2.00 -10.14 4.19
C ILE A 47 1.62 -8.70 3.82
N PHE A 48 1.48 -8.42 2.52
CA PHE A 48 1.10 -7.10 2.02
C PHE A 48 -0.30 -6.68 2.45
N SER A 49 -1.29 -7.58 2.35
CA SER A 49 -2.69 -7.29 2.71
C SER A 49 -2.89 -7.10 4.21
N VAL A 50 -2.28 -7.96 5.04
CA VAL A 50 -2.35 -7.86 6.50
C VAL A 50 -1.67 -6.58 6.98
N SER A 51 -0.46 -6.27 6.47
CA SER A 51 0.22 -5.01 6.80
C SER A 51 -0.56 -3.78 6.35
N ASN A 52 -1.24 -3.83 5.20
CA ASN A 52 -2.12 -2.75 4.74
C ASN A 52 -3.27 -2.49 5.70
N GLY A 53 -4.03 -3.53 6.04
CA GLY A 53 -5.22 -3.40 6.87
C GLY A 53 -4.86 -2.90 8.27
N TYR A 54 -3.78 -3.44 8.84
CA TYR A 54 -3.32 -3.02 10.16
C TYR A 54 -2.85 -1.57 10.18
N LEU A 55 -1.93 -1.17 9.30
CA LEU A 55 -1.38 0.19 9.27
C LEU A 55 -2.44 1.23 8.90
N ALA A 56 -3.32 0.94 7.94
CA ALA A 56 -4.40 1.85 7.56
C ALA A 56 -5.37 2.09 8.73
N SER A 57 -5.72 1.04 9.46
CA SER A 57 -6.58 1.14 10.65
C SER A 57 -5.91 1.97 11.75
N LEU A 58 -4.62 1.74 12.02
CA LEU A 58 -3.88 2.55 12.99
C LEU A 58 -3.83 4.02 12.58
N CYS A 59 -3.55 4.31 11.30
CA CYS A 59 -3.54 5.69 10.79
C CYS A 59 -4.90 6.34 10.99
N MET A 60 -5.99 5.70 10.56
CA MET A 60 -7.35 6.24 10.66
C MET A 60 -7.86 6.40 12.10
N CYS A 61 -7.50 5.49 13.01
CA CYS A 61 -7.92 5.57 14.41
C CYS A 61 -7.10 6.58 15.23
N PHE A 62 -5.81 6.74 14.94
CA PHE A 62 -4.93 7.63 15.71
C PHE A 62 -4.74 9.02 15.10
N GLY A 63 -4.99 9.19 13.81
CA GLY A 63 -4.84 10.49 13.13
C GLY A 63 -5.72 11.59 13.73
N PRO A 64 -7.05 11.41 13.86
CA PRO A 64 -7.93 12.41 14.47
C PRO A 64 -7.62 12.68 15.94
N LYS A 65 -6.97 11.74 16.64
CA LYS A 65 -6.55 11.89 18.04
C LYS A 65 -5.30 12.78 18.20
N LYS A 66 -4.62 13.14 17.11
CA LYS A 66 -3.46 14.04 17.13
C LYS A 66 -3.84 15.52 17.00
N VAL A 67 -5.11 15.83 16.73
CA VAL A 67 -5.63 17.19 16.65
C VAL A 67 -6.51 17.51 17.86
N LEU A 68 -6.89 18.78 18.02
CA LEU A 68 -7.85 19.21 19.02
C LEU A 68 -9.20 18.52 18.79
N ALA A 69 -9.95 18.23 19.85
CA ALA A 69 -11.21 17.49 19.75
C ALA A 69 -12.23 18.11 18.78
N HIS A 70 -12.26 19.44 18.66
CA HIS A 70 -13.16 20.14 17.73
C HIS A 70 -12.72 20.03 16.26
N GLU A 71 -11.43 19.75 16.01
CA GLU A 71 -10.87 19.58 14.66
C GLU A 71 -10.82 18.10 14.24
N ALA A 72 -11.16 17.17 15.14
CA ALA A 72 -11.04 15.74 14.91
C ALA A 72 -11.93 15.25 13.76
N GLU A 73 -13.14 15.82 13.62
CA GLU A 73 -14.06 15.50 12.52
C GLU A 73 -13.47 15.93 11.17
N THR A 74 -13.00 17.19 11.08
CA THR A 74 -12.34 17.73 9.89
C THR A 74 -11.09 16.92 9.53
N ALA A 75 -10.26 16.59 10.52
CA ALA A 75 -9.07 15.76 10.31
C ALA A 75 -9.43 14.37 9.77
N GLY A 76 -10.48 13.74 10.31
CA GLY A 76 -11.00 12.46 9.80
C GLY A 76 -11.46 12.56 8.34
N ALA A 77 -12.19 13.62 7.98
CA ALA A 77 -12.62 13.87 6.60
C ALA A 77 -11.44 14.05 5.63
N VAL A 78 -10.43 14.82 6.02
CA VAL A 78 -9.20 15.01 5.23
C VAL A 78 -8.46 13.68 5.03
N MET A 79 -8.37 12.85 6.07
CA MET A 79 -7.74 11.54 5.98
C MET A 79 -8.50 10.59 5.03
N ALA A 80 -9.83 10.59 5.06
CA ALA A 80 -10.66 9.81 4.14
C ALA A 80 -10.49 10.28 2.69
N PHE A 81 -10.35 11.59 2.47
CA PHE A 81 -10.03 12.14 1.15
C PHE A 81 -8.67 11.63 0.65
N PHE A 82 -7.61 11.71 1.46
CA PHE A 82 -6.28 11.22 1.06
C PHE A 82 -6.24 9.71 0.84
N LEU A 83 -7.01 8.93 1.60
CA LEU A 83 -7.16 7.50 1.34
C LEU A 83 -7.78 7.25 -0.04
N SER A 84 -8.87 7.94 -0.35
CA SER A 84 -9.56 7.84 -1.65
C SER A 84 -8.67 8.30 -2.81
N LEU A 85 -7.92 9.39 -2.61
CA LEU A 85 -6.94 9.89 -3.58
C LEU A 85 -5.83 8.86 -3.81
N GLY A 86 -5.30 8.25 -2.75
CA GLY A 86 -4.29 7.20 -2.85
C GLY A 86 -4.79 5.98 -3.63
N LEU A 87 -6.05 5.58 -3.42
CA LEU A 87 -6.69 4.51 -4.19
C LEU A 87 -6.83 4.87 -5.68
N ALA A 88 -7.26 6.10 -5.98
CA ALA A 88 -7.39 6.58 -7.35
C ALA A 88 -6.03 6.64 -8.08
N LEU A 89 -5.01 7.19 -7.42
CA LEU A 89 -3.64 7.23 -7.95
C LEU A 89 -3.08 5.81 -8.13
N GLY A 90 -3.31 4.92 -7.16
CA GLY A 90 -2.90 3.52 -7.26
C GLY A 90 -3.56 2.81 -8.45
N ALA A 91 -4.84 3.06 -8.71
CA ALA A 91 -5.53 2.52 -9.88
C ALA A 91 -4.92 3.05 -11.18
N ALA A 92 -4.66 4.36 -11.27
CA ALA A 92 -4.02 4.96 -12.45
C ALA A 92 -2.61 4.38 -12.71
N VAL A 93 -1.78 4.28 -11.68
CA VAL A 93 -0.42 3.71 -11.77
C VAL A 93 -0.45 2.21 -12.10
N SER A 94 -1.48 1.48 -11.68
CA SER A 94 -1.62 0.04 -12.00
C SER A 94 -1.69 -0.20 -13.51
N PHE A 95 -2.29 0.71 -14.29
CA PHE A 95 -2.28 0.62 -15.74
C PHE A 95 -0.87 0.76 -16.32
N LEU A 96 -0.05 1.66 -15.76
CA LEU A 96 1.34 1.83 -16.17
C LEU A 96 2.16 0.55 -15.88
N PHE A 97 1.99 -0.05 -14.70
CA PHE A 97 2.66 -1.31 -14.38
C PHE A 97 2.22 -2.46 -15.29
N ARG A 98 0.94 -2.51 -15.66
CA ARG A 98 0.44 -3.53 -16.60
C ARG A 98 1.02 -3.39 -18.01
N ILE A 99 1.39 -2.18 -18.44
CA ILE A 99 2.08 -1.95 -19.71
C ILE A 99 3.56 -2.37 -19.62
N LEU A 100 4.16 -2.29 -18.43
CA LEU A 100 5.56 -2.57 -18.19
C LEU A 100 5.87 -4.07 -17.99
N ILE A 101 4.96 -4.83 -17.40
CA ILE A 101 5.05 -6.30 -17.23
C ILE A 101 4.82 -6.96 -18.58
#